data_AF-E4XRZ0-F1
#
_entry.id   AF-E4XRZ0-F1
#
_cell.length_a   1.000
_cell.length_b   1.000
_cell.length_c   1.000
_cell.angle_alpha   90.00
_cell.angle_beta   90.00
_cell.angle_gamma   90.00
#
_symmetry.space_group_name_H-M   'P 1'
#
loop_
_entity.id
_entity.type
_entity.pdbx_description
1 polymer ?
#
loop_
_entity_poly.entity_id
_entity_poly.type
_entity_poly.pdbx_seq_one_letter_code
_entity_poly.pdbx_strand_id
1 'polypeptide(L)'
;MIILVLELEKDRFLVQRTNKEAEEIFEDYVSGRTDCIFTQRYKPQSFIIEKTRSGSLDDLEEVIFSYMLDFGIDNVRGGQYDELFFTKERHLQLKKKIGNRFDKCFNCLGNHRIRKCAKTIEIDEELNEMVQEILEGDSSGDEKIDPKDLDEDERLALRMQMGLDDGYERDESGNCFIICVLVAFFVLGFYMFIYLVLTRYGGKNLKVSFKTGR
;
A
#
# COMPACT_ATOMS: atom_id res chain seq x y z
N MET A 1 -3.66 21.89 -18.99
CA MET A 1 -2.89 20.64 -19.20
C MET A 1 -3.85 19.60 -19.72
N ILE A 2 -3.44 18.83 -20.71
CA ILE A 2 -4.22 17.75 -21.32
C ILE A 2 -3.62 16.40 -20.94
N ILE A 3 -4.46 15.38 -20.86
CA ILE A 3 -4.05 13.98 -20.82
C ILE A 3 -4.32 13.38 -22.18
N LEU A 4 -3.24 12.99 -22.84
CA LEU A 4 -3.20 12.38 -24.15
C LEU A 4 -2.93 10.89 -23.99
N VAL A 5 -3.67 10.07 -24.71
CA VAL A 5 -3.40 8.63 -24.84
C VAL A 5 -2.98 8.37 -26.28
N LEU A 6 -1.78 7.83 -26.45
CA LEU A 6 -1.25 7.39 -27.73
C LEU A 6 -1.52 5.89 -27.87
N GLU A 7 -2.20 5.53 -28.94
CA GLU A 7 -2.39 4.15 -29.35
C GLU A 7 -1.19 3.74 -30.22
N LEU A 8 -0.56 2.64 -29.84
CA LEU A 8 0.67 2.12 -30.41
C LEU A 8 0.39 0.75 -31.04
N GLU A 9 1.30 0.29 -31.90
CA GLU A 9 1.24 -1.06 -32.45
C GLU A 9 1.09 -2.15 -31.38
N LYS A 10 0.34 -3.22 -31.73
CA LYS A 10 0.09 -4.40 -30.90
C LYS A 10 -0.73 -4.13 -29.64
N ASP A 11 -1.76 -3.29 -29.77
CA ASP A 11 -2.73 -2.96 -28.71
C ASP A 11 -2.05 -2.41 -27.45
N ARG A 12 -1.10 -1.49 -27.65
CA ARG A 12 -0.33 -0.86 -26.56
C ARG A 12 -0.65 0.62 -26.48
N PHE A 13 -0.52 1.16 -25.27
CA PHE A 13 -0.93 2.53 -24.98
C PHE A 13 0.15 3.27 -24.21
N LEU A 14 0.43 4.52 -24.60
CA LEU A 14 1.24 5.45 -23.84
C LEU A 14 0.36 6.62 -23.39
N VAL A 15 0.24 6.82 -22.08
CA VAL A 15 -0.52 7.92 -21.50
C VAL A 15 0.44 9.02 -21.07
N GLN A 16 0.24 10.23 -21.57
CA GLN A 16 1.08 11.37 -21.26
C GLN A 16 0.26 12.59 -20.87
N ARG A 17 0.72 13.28 -19.83
CA ARG A 17 0.26 14.62 -19.50
C ARG A 17 1.15 15.65 -20.17
N THR A 18 0.54 16.60 -20.87
CA THR A 18 1.27 17.66 -21.59
C THR A 18 0.51 18.99 -21.55
N ASN A 19 1.23 20.08 -21.83
CA ASN A 19 0.68 21.40 -22.08
C ASN A 19 0.71 21.79 -23.56
N LYS A 20 1.38 20.99 -24.40
CA LYS A 20 1.44 21.16 -25.85
C LYS A 20 0.16 20.64 -26.51
N GLU A 21 -0.02 21.02 -27.78
CA GLU A 21 -1.09 20.47 -28.62
C GLU A 21 -0.87 18.97 -28.87
N ALA A 22 -1.96 18.23 -29.02
CA ALA A 22 -1.92 16.77 -29.14
C ALA A 22 -1.22 16.34 -30.44
N GLU A 23 -1.45 17.10 -31.51
CA GLU A 23 -0.88 16.91 -32.83
C GLU A 23 0.65 17.06 -32.81
N GLU A 24 1.17 18.11 -32.15
CA GLU A 24 2.60 18.35 -32.00
C GLU A 24 3.30 17.17 -31.29
N ILE A 25 2.68 16.68 -30.21
CA ILE A 25 3.20 15.54 -29.45
C ILE A 25 3.18 14.27 -30.29
N PHE A 26 2.08 14.00 -30.98
CA PHE A 26 1.97 12.83 -31.85
C PHE A 26 3.07 12.84 -32.92
N GLU A 27 3.28 13.99 -33.58
CA GLU A 27 4.36 14.15 -34.56
C GLU A 27 5.75 13.97 -33.94
N ASP A 28 6.01 14.48 -32.73
CA ASP A 28 7.27 14.29 -32.01
C ASP A 28 7.57 12.79 -31.81
N TYR A 29 6.57 12.00 -31.40
CA TYR A 29 6.72 10.55 -31.23
C TYR A 29 6.86 9.79 -32.55
N VAL A 30 6.04 10.12 -33.56
CA VAL A 30 6.09 9.46 -34.88
C VAL A 30 7.43 9.72 -35.58
N SER A 31 7.96 10.94 -35.46
CA SER A 31 9.26 11.31 -36.03
C SER A 31 10.47 10.77 -35.24
N GLY A 32 10.24 10.14 -34.08
CA GLY A 32 11.30 9.59 -33.25
C GLY A 32 12.17 10.65 -32.56
N ARG A 33 11.65 11.87 -32.38
CA ARG A 33 12.34 12.97 -31.68
C ARG A 33 12.35 12.81 -30.16
N THR A 34 11.68 11.79 -29.64
CA THR A 34 11.55 11.51 -28.21
C THR A 34 12.44 10.34 -27.77
N ASP A 35 13.03 10.44 -26.58
CA ASP A 35 13.85 9.37 -25.99
C ASP A 35 13.01 8.26 -25.30
N CYS A 36 11.73 8.13 -25.63
CA CYS A 36 10.87 7.13 -25.03
C CYS A 36 11.12 5.75 -25.66
N ILE A 37 11.77 4.87 -24.91
CA ILE A 37 12.09 3.50 -25.34
C ILE A 37 10.82 2.72 -25.73
N PHE A 38 9.69 2.98 -25.06
CA PHE A 38 8.43 2.29 -25.34
C PHE A 38 7.88 2.60 -26.75
N THR A 39 7.92 3.87 -27.17
CA THR A 39 7.45 4.30 -28.50
C THR A 39 8.47 4.04 -29.61
N GLN A 40 9.75 3.93 -29.27
CA GLN A 40 10.77 3.43 -30.21
C GLN A 40 10.54 1.96 -30.56
N ARG A 41 10.04 1.16 -29.60
CA ARG A 41 9.72 -0.26 -29.82
C ARG A 41 8.35 -0.48 -30.48
N TYR A 42 7.36 0.33 -30.12
CA TYR A 42 5.99 0.23 -30.62
C TYR A 42 5.57 1.57 -31.21
N LYS A 43 5.40 1.63 -32.53
CA LYS A 43 5.15 2.90 -33.22
C LYS A 43 3.74 3.43 -32.91
N PRO A 44 3.58 4.76 -32.71
CA PRO A 44 2.26 5.38 -32.62
C PRO A 44 1.46 5.24 -33.91
N GLN A 45 0.17 4.94 -33.76
CA GLN A 45 -0.81 4.81 -34.84
C GLN A 45 -1.86 5.93 -34.78
N SER A 46 -2.34 6.24 -33.58
CA SER A 46 -3.43 7.19 -33.32
C SER A 46 -3.27 7.82 -31.95
N PHE A 47 -4.05 8.87 -31.67
CA PHE A 47 -4.13 9.48 -30.35
C PHE A 47 -5.57 9.82 -29.97
N ILE A 48 -5.84 9.81 -28.65
CA ILE A 48 -7.12 10.12 -28.04
C ILE A 48 -6.88 11.14 -26.92
N ILE A 49 -7.72 12.18 -26.86
CA ILE A 49 -7.68 13.19 -25.79
C ILE A 49 -8.73 12.84 -24.74
N GLU A 50 -8.29 12.47 -23.54
CA GLU A 50 -9.19 12.04 -22.45
C GLU A 50 -9.65 13.21 -21.57
N LYS A 51 -8.75 14.12 -21.19
CA LYS A 51 -9.06 15.25 -20.29
C LYS A 51 -8.36 16.53 -20.76
N THR A 52 -9.07 17.67 -20.71
CA THR A 52 -8.58 18.96 -21.25
C THR A 52 -8.31 20.04 -20.20
N ARG A 53 -8.74 19.89 -18.93
CA ARG A 53 -8.74 21.02 -17.98
C ARG A 53 -8.13 20.79 -16.59
N SER A 54 -8.38 19.68 -15.90
CA SER A 54 -7.79 19.47 -14.56
C SER A 54 -6.39 18.86 -14.62
N GLY A 55 -6.15 17.88 -15.50
CA GLY A 55 -4.83 17.33 -15.83
C GLY A 55 -3.91 17.08 -14.64
N SER A 56 -4.46 16.74 -13.46
CA SER A 56 -3.65 16.56 -12.26
C SER A 56 -2.81 15.29 -12.37
N LEU A 57 -1.86 15.09 -11.45
CA LEU A 57 -1.12 13.82 -11.40
C LEU A 57 -2.06 12.66 -11.05
N ASP A 58 -3.07 12.91 -10.21
CA ASP A 58 -4.07 11.91 -9.84
C ASP A 58 -4.96 11.53 -11.03
N ASP A 59 -5.32 12.51 -11.87
CA ASP A 59 -6.06 12.28 -13.11
C ASP A 59 -5.24 11.42 -14.09
N LEU A 60 -3.93 11.68 -14.20
CA LEU A 60 -3.03 10.90 -15.06
C LEU A 60 -2.95 9.45 -14.58
N GLU A 61 -2.76 9.24 -13.27
CA GLU A 61 -2.72 7.90 -12.69
C GLU A 61 -4.06 7.16 -12.86
N GLU A 62 -5.19 7.86 -12.70
CA GLU A 62 -6.52 7.29 -12.94
C GLU A 62 -6.69 6.76 -14.36
N VAL A 63 -6.31 7.56 -15.37
CA VAL A 63 -6.38 7.16 -16.78
C VAL A 63 -5.45 5.98 -17.04
N ILE A 64 -4.21 6.02 -16.55
CA ILE A 64 -3.26 4.90 -16.71
C ILE A 64 -3.86 3.61 -16.14
N PHE A 65 -4.40 3.65 -14.92
CA PHE A 65 -4.95 2.46 -14.28
C PHE A 65 -6.22 1.95 -14.95
N SER A 66 -7.07 2.84 -15.47
CA SER A 66 -8.23 2.44 -16.27
C SER A 66 -7.79 1.67 -17.52
N TYR A 67 -6.82 2.20 -18.27
CA TYR A 67 -6.30 1.52 -19.45
C TYR A 67 -5.59 0.21 -19.07
N MET A 68 -4.88 0.14 -17.94
CA MET A 68 -4.26 -1.10 -17.47
C MET A 68 -5.29 -2.18 -17.11
N LEU A 69 -6.48 -1.79 -16.64
CA LEU A 69 -7.58 -2.72 -16.37
C LEU A 69 -8.15 -3.30 -17.67
N ASP A 70 -8.31 -2.45 -18.69
CA ASP A 70 -8.97 -2.82 -19.94
C ASP A 70 -8.03 -3.58 -20.89
N PHE A 71 -6.78 -3.14 -20.99
CA PHE A 71 -5.80 -3.66 -21.96
C PHE A 71 -4.68 -4.48 -21.33
N GLY A 72 -4.63 -4.55 -20.00
CA GLY A 72 -3.60 -5.27 -19.24
C GLY A 72 -2.41 -4.39 -18.86
N ILE A 73 -1.83 -4.69 -17.68
CA ILE A 73 -0.74 -3.91 -17.06
C ILE A 73 0.49 -3.80 -18.00
N ASP A 74 0.82 -4.86 -18.74
CA ASP A 74 1.99 -4.90 -19.62
C ASP A 74 1.87 -4.08 -20.90
N ASN A 75 0.66 -3.64 -21.24
CA ASN A 75 0.38 -2.96 -22.50
C ASN A 75 0.32 -1.44 -22.36
N VAL A 76 0.33 -0.92 -21.13
CA VAL A 76 0.13 0.52 -20.87
C VAL A 76 1.34 1.10 -20.15
N ARG A 77 1.86 2.23 -20.63
CA ARG A 77 2.92 3.01 -19.99
C ARG A 77 2.52 4.47 -19.82
N GLY A 78 3.16 5.16 -18.90
CA GLY A 78 2.94 6.59 -18.71
C GLY A 78 3.32 7.09 -17.32
N GLY A 79 3.61 8.39 -17.21
CA GLY A 79 3.97 9.02 -15.94
C GLY A 79 5.14 8.31 -15.25
N GLN A 80 4.91 7.81 -14.03
CA GLN A 80 5.90 7.06 -13.23
C GLN A 80 5.94 5.55 -13.53
N TYR A 81 5.20 5.11 -14.55
CA TYR A 81 5.06 3.71 -14.97
C TYR A 81 5.58 3.58 -16.42
N ASP A 82 6.79 4.06 -16.67
CA ASP A 82 7.45 4.12 -17.98
C ASP A 82 8.47 2.99 -18.20
N GLU A 83 8.65 2.09 -17.22
CA GLU A 83 9.57 0.97 -17.32
C GLU A 83 9.19 0.04 -18.49
N LEU A 84 10.14 -0.37 -19.34
CA LEU A 84 9.84 -1.24 -20.50
C LEU A 84 9.19 -2.57 -20.08
N PHE A 85 9.70 -3.16 -19.00
CA PHE A 85 9.19 -4.38 -18.37
C PHE A 85 9.04 -4.16 -16.87
N PHE A 86 7.93 -4.61 -16.30
CA PHE A 86 7.74 -4.59 -14.85
C PHE A 86 8.27 -5.88 -14.23
N THR A 87 8.90 -5.79 -13.06
CA THR A 87 9.25 -6.97 -12.27
C THR A 87 8.00 -7.62 -11.67
N LYS A 88 8.10 -8.86 -11.18
CA LYS A 88 6.99 -9.55 -10.52
C LYS A 88 6.47 -8.74 -9.32
N GLU A 89 7.36 -8.15 -8.53
CA GLU A 89 7.01 -7.33 -7.36
C GLU A 89 6.27 -6.06 -7.80
N ARG A 90 6.74 -5.42 -8.88
CA ARG A 90 6.12 -4.23 -9.45
C ARG A 90 4.72 -4.54 -9.98
N HIS A 91 4.52 -5.68 -10.63
CA HIS A 91 3.20 -6.18 -11.01
C HIS A 91 2.27 -6.33 -9.82
N LEU A 92 2.75 -6.95 -8.74
CA LEU A 92 1.93 -7.17 -7.55
C LEU A 92 1.54 -5.84 -6.88
N GLN A 93 2.47 -4.88 -6.82
CA GLN A 93 2.20 -3.53 -6.33
C GLN A 93 1.13 -2.82 -7.19
N LEU A 94 1.25 -2.90 -8.52
CA LEU A 94 0.27 -2.33 -9.45
C LEU A 94 -1.10 -2.99 -9.32
N LYS A 95 -1.18 -4.32 -9.30
CA LYS A 95 -2.43 -5.07 -9.08
C LYS A 95 -3.12 -4.63 -7.77
N LYS A 96 -2.35 -4.44 -6.69
CA LYS A 96 -2.87 -3.93 -5.41
C LYS A 96 -3.40 -2.49 -5.52
N LYS A 97 -2.64 -1.58 -6.13
CA LYS A 97 -3.04 -0.18 -6.33
C LYS A 97 -4.31 -0.05 -7.16
N ILE A 98 -4.34 -0.73 -8.31
CA ILE A 98 -5.49 -0.75 -9.22
C ILE A 98 -6.70 -1.37 -8.50
N GLY A 99 -6.52 -2.52 -7.84
CA GLY A 99 -7.58 -3.17 -7.08
C GLY A 99 -8.18 -2.28 -6.00
N ASN A 100 -7.35 -1.52 -5.27
CA ASN A 100 -7.82 -0.58 -4.25
C ASN A 100 -8.58 0.60 -4.85
N ARG A 101 -8.10 1.14 -5.99
CA ARG A 101 -8.72 2.31 -6.61
C ARG A 101 -10.07 2.00 -7.25
N PHE A 102 -10.22 0.83 -7.86
CA PHE A 102 -11.42 0.45 -8.62
C PHE A 102 -12.30 -0.62 -7.94
N ASP A 103 -12.04 -0.92 -6.66
CA ASP A 103 -12.71 -1.98 -5.88
C ASP A 103 -12.71 -3.34 -6.61
N LYS A 104 -11.53 -3.73 -7.13
CA LYS A 104 -11.31 -4.99 -7.85
C LYS A 104 -10.52 -5.98 -7.00
N CYS A 105 -10.62 -7.27 -7.36
CA CYS A 105 -9.82 -8.31 -6.74
C CYS A 105 -8.32 -8.06 -6.90
N PHE A 106 -7.55 -8.05 -5.81
CA PHE A 106 -6.10 -7.86 -5.88
C PHE A 106 -5.33 -8.97 -6.62
N ASN A 107 -5.93 -10.15 -6.77
CA ASN A 107 -5.30 -11.27 -7.47
C ASN A 107 -5.54 -11.17 -8.99
N CYS A 108 -6.81 -11.08 -9.40
CA CYS A 108 -7.19 -11.21 -10.82
C CYS A 108 -7.84 -9.97 -11.43
N LEU A 109 -7.97 -8.88 -10.67
CA LEU A 109 -8.66 -7.63 -11.06
C LEU A 109 -10.13 -7.80 -11.47
N GLY A 110 -10.77 -8.91 -11.06
CA GLY A 110 -12.17 -9.19 -11.30
C GLY A 110 -13.11 -8.55 -10.28
N ASN A 111 -14.42 -8.57 -10.58
CA ASN A 111 -15.48 -8.06 -9.70
C ASN A 111 -15.81 -9.05 -8.55
N HIS A 112 -14.85 -9.29 -7.67
CA HIS A 112 -15.04 -10.09 -6.45
C HIS A 112 -13.97 -9.78 -5.41
N ARG A 113 -14.23 -10.18 -4.16
CA ARG A 113 -13.21 -10.12 -3.09
C ARG A 113 -12.24 -11.27 -3.23
N ILE A 114 -10.98 -11.05 -2.84
CA ILE A 114 -9.90 -12.05 -2.95
C ILE A 114 -10.25 -13.42 -2.34
N ARG A 115 -11.04 -13.47 -1.25
CA ARG A 115 -11.52 -14.71 -0.63
C ARG A 115 -12.41 -15.58 -1.54
N LYS A 116 -13.02 -14.98 -2.56
CA LYS A 116 -13.87 -15.64 -3.55
C LYS A 116 -13.17 -15.74 -4.92
N CYS A 117 -11.85 -15.51 -4.96
CA CYS A 117 -11.10 -15.61 -6.20
C CYS A 117 -10.90 -17.07 -6.59
N ALA A 118 -11.35 -17.45 -7.77
CA ALA A 118 -11.16 -18.79 -8.32
C ALA A 118 -9.77 -19.00 -8.95
N LYS A 119 -9.02 -17.92 -9.19
CA LYS A 119 -7.64 -18.03 -9.68
C LYS A 119 -6.70 -18.34 -8.52
N THR A 120 -5.78 -19.26 -8.75
CA THR A 120 -4.67 -19.53 -7.84
C THR A 120 -3.91 -18.24 -7.56
N ILE A 121 -3.44 -18.08 -6.33
CA ILE A 121 -2.58 -16.98 -5.95
C ILE A 121 -1.21 -17.28 -6.59
N GLU A 122 -0.66 -16.31 -7.32
CA GLU A 122 0.75 -16.37 -7.74
C GLU A 122 1.58 -16.23 -6.46
N ILE A 123 2.02 -17.37 -5.91
CA ILE A 123 2.91 -17.43 -4.75
C ILE A 123 4.33 -17.26 -5.29
N ASP A 124 5.15 -16.47 -4.59
CA ASP A 124 6.56 -16.33 -4.90
C ASP A 124 7.26 -17.70 -4.81
N GLU A 125 8.18 -17.99 -5.73
CA GLU A 125 8.93 -19.26 -5.75
C GLU A 125 9.72 -19.44 -4.44
N GLU A 126 10.30 -18.36 -3.93
CA GLU A 126 11.05 -18.33 -2.66
C GLU A 126 10.15 -18.61 -1.44
N LEU A 127 8.90 -18.12 -1.47
CA LEU A 127 7.92 -18.42 -0.43
C LEU A 127 7.40 -19.85 -0.53
N ASN A 128 7.29 -20.38 -1.74
CA ASN A 128 6.86 -21.75 -1.96
C ASN A 128 7.95 -22.74 -1.50
N GLU A 129 9.23 -22.43 -1.72
CA GLU A 129 10.36 -23.18 -1.19
C GLU A 129 10.36 -23.18 0.34
N MET A 130 10.20 -22.02 1.00
CA MET A 130 10.08 -21.97 2.46
C MET A 130 8.89 -22.79 3.00
N VAL A 131 7.74 -22.74 2.31
CA VAL A 131 6.56 -23.53 2.71
C VAL A 131 6.81 -25.03 2.49
N GLN A 132 7.49 -25.41 1.42
CA GLN A 132 7.85 -26.81 1.19
C GLN A 132 8.89 -27.30 2.18
N GLU A 133 9.89 -26.50 2.55
CA GLU A 133 10.83 -26.84 3.62
C GLU A 133 10.13 -27.05 4.98
N ILE A 134 9.08 -26.29 5.29
CA ILE A 134 8.28 -26.49 6.51
C ILE A 134 7.44 -27.77 6.42
N LEU A 135 6.90 -28.09 5.25
CA LEU A 135 6.05 -29.27 5.04
C LEU A 135 6.86 -30.58 4.92
N GLU A 136 8.07 -30.49 4.36
CA GLU A 136 9.01 -31.60 4.13
C GLU A 136 10.05 -31.70 5.25
N GLY A 137 10.15 -30.68 6.10
CA GLY A 137 10.93 -30.65 7.33
C GLY A 137 10.37 -31.62 8.37
N ASP A 138 10.75 -32.88 8.21
CA ASP A 138 10.99 -33.89 9.24
C ASP A 138 10.36 -33.62 10.62
N SER A 139 9.16 -34.19 10.78
CA SER A 139 8.64 -34.78 12.03
C SER A 139 9.44 -36.05 12.42
N SER A 140 10.70 -36.19 12.00
CA SER A 140 11.53 -37.39 12.23
C SER A 140 12.19 -37.45 13.61
N GLY A 141 11.89 -36.47 14.49
CA GLY A 141 12.41 -36.41 15.86
C GLY A 141 11.42 -36.74 16.97
N ASP A 142 10.19 -37.20 16.67
CA ASP A 142 9.25 -37.62 17.72
C ASP A 142 9.55 -39.05 18.19
N GLU A 143 10.79 -39.31 18.63
CA GLU A 143 10.96 -40.32 19.65
C GLU A 143 10.21 -39.78 20.87
N LYS A 144 9.04 -40.35 21.15
CA LYS A 144 8.24 -39.98 22.33
C LYS A 144 9.10 -40.26 23.56
N ILE A 145 9.85 -39.27 24.02
CA ILE A 145 10.56 -39.32 25.28
C ILE A 145 9.49 -39.51 26.35
N ASP A 146 9.48 -40.67 27.01
CA ASP A 146 8.60 -40.87 28.17
C ASP A 146 9.02 -39.82 29.20
N PRO A 147 8.11 -38.95 29.69
CA PRO A 147 8.44 -37.89 30.63
C PRO A 147 9.21 -38.37 31.87
N LYS A 148 9.17 -39.67 32.18
CA LYS A 148 9.89 -40.32 33.29
C LYS A 148 11.38 -40.54 33.04
N ASP A 149 11.82 -40.54 31.79
CA ASP A 149 13.22 -40.80 31.43
C ASP A 149 14.06 -39.52 31.34
N LEU A 150 13.42 -38.34 31.42
CA LEU A 150 14.11 -37.05 31.52
C LEU A 150 14.66 -36.86 32.93
N ASP A 151 15.91 -36.44 33.02
CA ASP A 151 16.46 -35.97 34.28
C ASP A 151 15.85 -34.62 34.70
N GLU A 152 16.04 -34.22 35.96
CA GLU A 152 15.45 -32.97 36.49
C GLU A 152 16.02 -31.72 35.81
N ASP A 153 17.25 -31.79 35.29
CA ASP A 153 17.91 -30.66 34.62
C ASP A 153 17.37 -30.48 33.19
N GLU A 154 17.12 -31.57 32.47
CA GLU A 154 16.46 -31.62 31.16
C GLU A 154 14.99 -31.18 31.25
N ARG A 155 14.27 -31.62 32.30
CA ARG A 155 12.92 -31.13 32.58
C ARG A 155 12.90 -29.63 32.83
N LEU A 156 13.88 -29.09 33.55
CA LEU A 156 14.01 -27.67 33.82
C LEU A 156 14.33 -26.88 32.54
N ALA A 157 15.24 -27.38 31.72
CA ALA A 157 15.57 -26.79 30.43
C ALA A 157 14.34 -26.74 29.49
N LEU A 158 13.56 -27.82 29.42
CA LEU A 158 12.32 -27.88 28.64
C LEU A 158 11.26 -26.89 29.14
N ARG A 159 11.12 -26.70 30.47
CA ARG A 159 10.23 -25.67 31.04
C ARG A 159 10.67 -24.27 30.64
N MET A 160 11.97 -23.98 30.68
CA MET A 160 12.53 -22.71 30.25
C MET A 160 12.32 -22.45 28.75
N GLN A 161 12.44 -23.49 27.92
CA GLN A 161 12.34 -23.38 26.46
C GLN A 161 10.89 -23.26 25.95
N MET A 162 9.96 -23.95 26.60
CA MET A 162 8.53 -23.88 26.26
C MET A 162 7.82 -22.66 26.84
N GLY A 163 8.52 -21.81 27.61
CA GLY A 163 7.91 -20.64 28.25
C GLY A 163 6.76 -21.02 29.18
N LEU A 164 6.76 -22.25 29.70
CA LEU A 164 5.85 -22.68 30.76
C LEU A 164 6.41 -22.10 32.06
N ASP A 165 6.25 -20.78 32.19
CA ASP A 165 6.36 -20.09 33.46
C ASP A 165 5.34 -20.75 34.40
N ASP A 166 5.86 -21.46 35.41
CA ASP A 166 5.09 -21.89 36.56
C ASP A 166 4.50 -20.64 37.22
N GLY A 167 3.28 -20.28 36.83
CA GLY A 167 2.34 -19.45 37.57
C GLY A 167 2.95 -18.26 38.30
N TYR A 168 3.55 -17.32 37.58
CA TYR A 168 3.48 -15.93 37.99
C TYR A 168 2.66 -15.21 36.94
N GLU A 169 1.35 -15.13 37.17
CA GLU A 169 0.52 -14.12 36.52
C GLU A 169 1.19 -12.77 36.78
N ARG A 170 1.98 -12.31 35.80
CA ARG A 170 2.47 -10.94 35.80
C ARG A 170 1.24 -10.09 35.55
N ASP A 171 0.70 -9.58 36.63
CA ASP A 171 -0.50 -8.76 36.72
C ASP A 171 -0.28 -7.46 35.90
N GLU A 172 -0.44 -7.54 34.58
CA GLU A 172 -0.41 -6.39 33.65
C GLU A 172 -1.58 -5.41 33.91
N SER A 173 -2.52 -5.78 34.79
CA SER A 173 -3.62 -4.93 35.24
C SER A 173 -3.14 -3.70 36.03
N GLY A 174 -2.01 -3.80 36.74
CA GLY A 174 -1.49 -2.73 37.59
C GLY A 174 -0.99 -1.52 36.81
N ASN A 175 -0.28 -1.74 35.71
CA ASN A 175 0.30 -0.66 34.91
C ASN A 175 -0.78 0.09 34.11
N CYS A 176 -1.80 -0.62 33.62
CA CYS A 176 -2.91 0.02 32.93
C CYS A 176 -3.71 0.93 33.88
N PHE A 177 -3.92 0.52 35.13
CA PHE A 177 -4.62 1.34 36.13
C PHE A 177 -3.84 2.61 36.47
N ILE A 178 -2.51 2.51 36.66
CA ILE A 178 -1.66 3.67 36.94
C ILE A 178 -1.68 4.68 35.78
N ILE A 179 -1.59 4.20 34.53
CA ILE A 179 -1.66 5.06 33.34
C ILE A 179 -3.02 5.76 33.25
N CYS A 180 -4.13 5.04 33.46
CA CYS A 180 -5.47 5.63 33.45
C CYS A 180 -5.65 6.71 34.54
N VAL A 181 -5.12 6.49 35.74
CA VAL A 181 -5.16 7.46 36.83
C VAL A 181 -4.34 8.71 36.50
N LEU A 182 -3.14 8.55 35.94
CA LEU A 182 -2.29 9.68 35.52
C LEU A 182 -2.93 10.54 34.43
N VAL A 183 -3.56 9.89 33.42
CA VAL A 183 -4.29 10.59 32.36
C VAL A 183 -5.48 11.37 32.95
N ALA A 184 -6.23 10.76 33.87
CA ALA A 184 -7.35 11.44 34.51
C ALA A 184 -6.91 12.68 35.31
N PHE A 185 -5.82 12.58 36.08
CA PHE A 185 -5.25 13.73 36.80
C PHE A 185 -4.78 14.83 35.86
N PHE A 186 -4.16 14.48 34.74
CA PHE A 186 -3.70 15.47 33.76
C PHE A 186 -4.88 16.24 33.14
N VAL A 187 -5.94 15.52 32.76
CA VAL A 187 -7.16 16.13 32.20
C VAL A 187 -7.83 17.06 33.22
N LEU A 188 -8.02 16.60 34.46
CA LEU A 188 -8.61 17.42 35.52
C LEU A 188 -7.76 18.66 35.83
N GLY A 189 -6.43 18.50 35.89
CA GLY A 189 -5.49 19.60 36.07
C GLY A 189 -5.58 20.62 34.95
N PHE A 190 -5.70 20.17 33.69
CA PHE A 190 -5.85 21.05 32.53
C PHE A 190 -7.16 21.84 32.57
N TYR A 191 -8.29 21.20 32.91
CA TYR A 191 -9.56 21.91 33.07
C TYR A 191 -9.56 22.88 34.24
N MET A 192 -8.95 22.52 35.37
CA MET A 192 -8.77 23.43 36.50
C MET A 192 -7.87 24.62 36.14
N PHE A 193 -6.83 24.40 35.33
CA PHE A 193 -5.98 25.45 34.82
C PHE A 193 -6.74 26.41 33.89
N ILE A 194 -7.51 25.88 32.94
CA ILE A 194 -8.39 26.69 32.07
C ILE A 194 -9.38 27.48 32.92
N TYR A 195 -10.04 26.84 33.90
CA TYR A 195 -10.97 27.51 34.80
C TYR A 195 -10.29 28.62 35.61
N LEU A 196 -9.06 28.39 36.10
CA LEU A 196 -8.28 29.38 36.83
C LEU A 196 -7.89 30.56 35.93
N VAL A 197 -7.49 30.29 34.69
CA VAL A 197 -7.21 31.34 33.69
C VAL A 197 -8.49 32.12 33.40
N LEU A 198 -9.62 31.46 33.16
CA LEU A 198 -10.90 32.11 32.91
C LEU A 198 -11.40 32.90 34.13
N THR A 199 -11.15 32.47 35.35
CA THR A 199 -11.56 33.22 36.55
C THR A 199 -10.61 34.39 36.87
N ARG A 200 -9.31 34.25 36.60
CA ARG A 200 -8.33 35.34 36.75
C ARG A 200 -8.45 36.41 35.66
N TYR A 201 -8.76 36.01 34.42
CA TYR A 201 -8.76 36.89 33.25
C TYR A 201 -10.16 37.20 32.69
N GLY A 202 -11.19 36.44 33.05
CA GLY A 202 -12.57 36.58 32.56
C GLY A 202 -13.35 37.78 33.11
N GLY A 203 -12.71 38.67 33.86
CA GLY A 203 -13.24 39.98 34.20
C GLY A 203 -12.89 41.10 33.21
N LYS A 204 -12.08 40.83 32.18
CA LYS A 204 -11.68 41.85 31.20
C LYS A 204 -11.91 41.34 29.78
N ASN A 205 -12.84 42.01 29.09
CA ASN A 205 -13.26 41.80 27.71
C ASN A 205 -12.09 41.42 26.78
N LEU A 206 -11.92 40.11 26.52
CA LEU A 206 -11.01 39.60 25.50
C LEU A 206 -11.62 39.92 24.12
N LYS A 207 -11.28 41.08 23.57
CA LYS A 207 -11.53 41.41 22.16
C LYS A 207 -10.56 40.60 21.30
N VAL A 208 -11.01 39.43 20.86
CA VAL A 208 -10.28 38.65 19.84
C VAL A 208 -10.54 39.32 18.48
N SER A 209 -9.57 40.08 17.99
CA SER A 209 -9.60 40.70 16.67
C SER A 209 -9.14 39.68 15.62
N PHE A 210 -10.10 39.09 14.89
CA PHE A 210 -9.78 38.30 13.70
C PHE A 210 -9.40 39.24 12.55
N LYS A 211 -8.10 39.32 12.24
CA LYS A 211 -7.65 39.88 10.96
C LYS A 211 -7.84 38.80 9.90
N THR A 212 -8.91 38.90 9.13
CA THR A 212 -9.02 38.23 7.82
C THR A 212 -8.04 38.89 6.87
N GLY A 213 -6.95 38.19 6.53
CA GLY A 213 -6.06 38.57 5.45
C GLY A 213 -6.74 38.33 4.10
N ARG A 214 -6.75 39.36 3.25
CA ARG A 214 -6.97 39.25 1.80
C ARG A 214 -5.69 38.78 1.12
#